data_AF-A0A4R8UEF7-F1
#
_entry.id   AF-A0A4R8UEF7-F1
#
_cell.length_a   1.000
_cell.length_b   1.000
_cell.length_c   1.000
_cell.angle_alpha   90.00
_cell.angle_beta   90.00
_cell.angle_gamma   90.00
#
_symmetry.space_group_name_H-M   'P 1'
#
loop_
_entity.id
_entity.type
_entity.pdbx_description
1 polymer ?
#
loop_
_entity_poly.entity_id
_entity_poly.type
_entity_poly.pdbx_seq_one_letter_code
_entity_poly.pdbx_strand_id
1 'polypeptide(L)' 'MILILLLVAVNFLLFGYRVGECTDYTVESGAESTCTSGPLLGVLGTGAFGILSLFALAYFVYRIARRRVSH' A
#
# COMPACT_ATOMS: atom_id res chain seq x y z
N MET A 1 0.51 5.75 20.08
CA MET A 1 -0.30 6.54 19.12
C MET A 1 0.51 6.99 17.91
N ILE A 2 1.63 7.72 18.09
CA ILE A 2 2.48 8.20 16.97
C ILE A 2 2.86 7.09 15.98
N LEU A 3 3.22 5.92 16.48
CA LEU A 3 3.63 4.80 15.63
C LEU A 3 2.49 4.20 14.78
N ILE A 4 1.25 4.22 15.30
CA ILE A 4 0.07 3.75 14.57
C ILE A 4 -0.27 4.74 13.46
N LEU A 5 -0.18 6.04 13.75
CA LEU A 5 -0.34 7.10 12.75
C LEU A 5 0.71 6.99 11.65
N LEU A 6 1.97 6.70 12.00
CA LEU A 6 3.04 6.44 11.04
C LEU A 6 2.74 5.22 10.16
N LEU A 7 2.29 4.11 10.77
CA LEU A 7 1.86 2.93 10.02
C LEU A 7 0.74 3.26 9.03
N VAL A 8 -0.28 4.01 9.47
CA VAL A 8 -1.41 4.41 8.62
C VAL A 8 -0.94 5.34 7.49
N ALA A 9 -0.11 6.34 7.77
CA ALA A 9 0.40 7.27 6.76
C ALA A 9 1.30 6.56 5.73
N VAL A 10 2.16 5.64 6.19
CA VAL A 10 3.01 4.82 5.32
C VAL A 10 2.16 3.91 4.44
N ASN A 11 1.16 3.23 5.00
CA ASN A 11 0.24 2.41 4.21
C ASN A 11 -0.54 3.28 3.20
N PHE A 12 -1.05 4.45 3.60
CA PHE A 12 -1.77 5.33 2.68
C PHE A 12 -0.91 5.79 1.49
N LEU A 13 0.36 6.12 1.73
CA LEU A 13 1.30 6.48 0.66
C LEU A 13 1.68 5.30 -0.24
N LEU A 14 1.87 4.11 0.33
CA LEU A 14 2.30 2.91 -0.41
C LEU A 14 1.17 2.25 -1.19
N PHE A 15 -0.04 2.25 -0.63
CA PHE A 15 -1.27 1.80 -1.29
C PHE A 15 -1.93 2.92 -2.11
N GLY A 16 -1.34 4.11 -2.13
CA GLY A 16 -1.72 5.18 -3.03
C GLY A 16 -1.61 4.71 -4.48
N TYR A 17 -2.72 4.76 -5.21
CA TYR A 17 -2.77 4.45 -6.64
C TYR A 17 -2.03 5.55 -7.40
N ARG A 18 -1.11 5.19 -8.30
CA ARG A 18 -0.74 6.15 -9.35
C ARG A 18 -1.94 6.31 -10.26
N VAL A 19 -2.36 7.56 -10.48
CA VAL A 19 -3.19 7.90 -11.64
C VAL A 19 -2.36 7.52 -12.86
N GLY A 20 -2.87 6.58 -13.64
CA GLY A 20 -2.07 5.82 -14.60
C GLY A 20 -1.39 6.68 -15.65
N GLU A 21 -0.20 6.27 -16.10
CA GLU A 21 0.36 6.76 -17.34
C GLU A 21 -0.58 6.34 -18.47
N CYS A 22 -1.18 7.32 -19.14
CA CYS A 22 -1.99 7.10 -20.32
C CYS A 22 -1.09 7.24 -21.54
N THR A 23 -1.02 6.16 -22.31
CA THR A 23 -0.33 6.20 -23.61
C THR A 23 -1.39 6.38 -24.66
N ASP A 24 -1.42 7.58 -25.24
CA ASP A 24 -2.36 7.89 -26.32
C ASP A 24 -1.70 7.53 -27.66
N TYR A 25 -2.28 6.57 -28.37
CA TYR A 25 -1.80 6.14 -29.67
C TYR A 25 -2.50 6.97 -30.75
N THR A 26 -1.73 7.45 -31.74
CA THR A 26 -2.31 8.17 -32.88
C THR A 26 -3.24 7.25 -33.66
N VAL A 27 -4.33 7.80 -34.21
CA VAL A 27 -5.33 7.07 -35.04
C VAL A 27 -4.73 6.25 -36.18
N GLU A 28 -3.54 6.62 -36.68
CA GLU A 28 -2.80 5.89 -37.72
C GLU A 28 -2.27 4.53 -37.26
N SER A 29 -2.05 4.35 -35.96
CA SER A 29 -1.53 3.11 -35.37
C SER A 29 -2.58 2.03 -35.18
N GLY A 30 -3.88 2.36 -35.24
CA GLY A 30 -5.00 1.41 -35.06
C GLY A 30 -5.07 0.74 -33.67
N ALA A 31 -4.23 1.16 -32.72
CA ALA A 31 -4.20 0.64 -31.35
C ALA A 31 -5.11 1.45 -30.44
N GLU A 32 -5.81 0.77 -29.52
CA GLU A 32 -6.65 1.43 -28.52
C GLU A 32 -5.78 2.15 -27.47
N SER A 33 -6.14 3.39 -27.13
CA SER A 33 -5.49 4.14 -26.05
C SER A 33 -5.60 3.36 -24.73
N THR A 34 -4.47 3.12 -24.07
CA THR A 34 -4.46 2.37 -22.81
C THR A 34 -4.02 3.28 -21.66
N CYS A 35 -4.81 3.28 -20.59
CA CYS A 35 -4.44 3.92 -19.33
C CYS A 35 -4.12 2.83 -18.32
N THR A 36 -2.86 2.78 -17.89
CA THR A 36 -2.42 1.77 -16.93
C THR A 36 -2.36 2.38 -15.55
N SER A 37 -3.40 2.17 -14.74
CA SER A 37 -3.40 2.52 -13.32
C SER A 37 -2.95 1.34 -12.47
N GLY A 38 -2.07 1.59 -11.50
CA GLY A 38 -1.58 0.53 -10.63
C GLY A 38 -0.97 1.05 -9.32
N PRO A 39 -0.71 0.14 -8.38
CA PRO A 39 -0.05 0.50 -7.12
C PRO A 39 1.36 1.06 -7.35
N LEU A 40 1.74 2.05 -6.55
CA LEU A 40 3.01 2.79 -6.66
C LEU A 40 4.24 1.88 -6.67
N LEU A 41 4.20 0.79 -5.91
CA LEU A 41 5.28 -0.19 -5.77
C LEU A 41 5.05 -1.47 -6.59
N GLY A 42 4.07 -1.47 -7.49
CA GLY A 42 3.61 -2.68 -8.17
C GLY A 42 2.93 -3.67 -7.23
N VAL A 43 2.37 -4.74 -7.81
CA VAL A 43 1.59 -5.75 -7.07
C VAL A 43 2.45 -6.45 -6.00
N LEU A 44 3.69 -6.82 -6.36
CA LEU A 44 4.62 -7.51 -5.47
C LEU A 44 5.07 -6.64 -4.30
N GLY A 45 5.47 -5.38 -4.56
CA GLY A 45 5.89 -4.46 -3.53
C GLY A 45 4.76 -4.15 -2.54
N THR A 46 3.56 -3.91 -3.07
CA THR A 46 2.36 -3.66 -2.25
C THR A 46 1.98 -4.85 -1.39
N GLY A 47 2.06 -6.07 -1.93
CA GLY A 47 1.84 -7.30 -1.17
C GLY A 47 2.83 -7.48 -0.01
N ALA A 48 4.13 -7.27 -0.27
CA ALA A 48 5.16 -7.39 0.75
C ALA A 48 4.97 -6.38 1.90
N PHE A 49 4.67 -5.12 1.57
CA PHE A 49 4.40 -4.08 2.58
C PHE A 49 3.11 -4.33 3.37
N GLY A 50 2.08 -4.88 2.73
CA GLY A 50 0.85 -5.30 3.39
C GLY A 50 1.12 -6.38 4.45
N ILE A 51 1.88 -7.42 4.09
CA ILE A 51 2.26 -8.49 5.03
C ILE A 51 3.07 -7.92 6.21
N LEU A 52 4.07 -7.08 5.94
CA LEU A 52 4.91 -6.47 6.96
C LEU A 52 4.08 -5.61 7.94
N SER A 53 3.10 -4.86 7.41
CA SER A 53 2.19 -4.06 8.23
C SER A 53 1.29 -4.92 9.11
N LEU A 54 0.79 -6.06 8.61
CA LEU A 54 0.01 -7.01 9.41
C LEU A 54 0.82 -7.59 10.57
N PHE A 55 2.07 -7.99 10.31
CA PHE A 55 2.97 -8.47 11.38
C PHE A 55 3.26 -7.39 12.42
N ALA A 56 3.51 -6.16 11.99
CA ALA A 56 3.71 -5.04 12.90
C ALA A 56 2.45 -4.80 13.76
N LEU A 57 1.27 -4.78 13.15
CA LEU A 57 0.00 -4.61 13.87
C LEU A 57 -0.22 -5.73 14.90
N ALA A 58 -0.04 -6.99 14.51
CA ALA A 58 -0.18 -8.14 15.39
C ALA A 58 0.79 -8.07 16.58
N TYR A 59 2.05 -7.68 16.34
CA TYR A 59 3.03 -7.47 17.40
C TYR A 59 2.60 -6.36 18.38
N PHE A 60 2.02 -5.26 17.88
CA PHE A 60 1.51 -4.19 18.75
C PHE A 60 0.32 -4.63 19.59
N VAL A 61 -0.65 -5.31 18.98
CA VAL A 61 -1.80 -5.87 19.70
C VAL A 61 -1.32 -6.83 20.78
N TYR A 62 -0.40 -7.74 20.45
CA TYR A 62 0.21 -8.66 21.40
C TYR A 62 0.92 -7.93 22.55
N ARG A 63 1.74 -6.91 22.24
CA ARG A 63 2.46 -6.13 23.24
C ARG A 63 1.51 -5.37 24.18
N ILE A 64 0.43 -4.79 23.65
CA ILE A 64 -0.57 -4.08 24.45
C ILE A 64 -1.33 -5.09 25.33
N ALA A 65 -1.78 -6.21 24.78
CA ALA A 65 -2.45 -7.27 25.53
C ALA A 65 -1.56 -7.79 26.66
N ARG A 66 -0.29 -8.08 26.39
CA ARG A 66 0.66 -8.54 27.40
C ARG A 66 0.90 -7.51 28.50
N ARG A 67 0.97 -6.21 28.16
CA ARG A 67 1.09 -5.13 29.17
C ARG A 67 -0.18 -4.97 30.01
N ARG A 68 -1.36 -5.22 29.44
CA ARG A 68 -2.64 -5.18 30.16
C ARG A 68 -2.84 -6.38 31.08
N VAL A 69 -2.33 -7.55 30.73
CA VAL A 69 -2.43 -8.79 31.54
C VAL A 69 -1.46 -8.80 32.72
N SER A 70 -0.39 -8.01 32.68
CA SER A 70 0.64 -7.95 33.73
C SER A 70 0.39 -6.87 34.79
N HIS A 71 -0.80 -6.27 34.82
CA HIS A 71 -1.16 -5.16 35.70
C HIS A 71 -2.48 -5.43 36.41
#